data_AF-A0A2E5WX96-F1
#
_entry.id   AF-A0A2E5WX96-F1
#
_cell.length_a   1.000
_cell.length_b   1.000
_cell.length_c   1.000
_cell.angle_alpha   90.00
_cell.angle_beta   90.00
_cell.angle_gamma   90.00
#
_symmetry.space_group_name_H-M   'P 1'
#
loop_
_entity.id
_entity.type
_entity.pdbx_description
1 polymer ?
#
loop_
_entity_poly.entity_id
_entity_poly.type
_entity_poly.pdbx_seq_one_letter_code
_entity_poly.pdbx_strand_id
1 'polypeptide(L)'
;MKAVTALLLLSMGLFAEDGLHKYQDGEVEVCPTSEACVFTGAQSIQLIKDQYNFGGVNSDSALTDVMNSKDLCYVGEFNEVAGIFKALAGNENFSFFGGAHSAVEHIGVVKESKDYIRVVARIRSDYGDYDLNEKVFKCR
;
A
#
# COMPACT_ATOMS: atom_id res chain seq x y z
N MET A 1 51.23 5.26 -30.20
CA MET A 1 50.70 5.07 -28.84
C MET A 1 49.21 5.36 -28.89
N LYS A 2 48.36 4.34 -28.72
CA LYS A 2 46.90 4.47 -28.79
C LYS A 2 46.38 4.81 -27.39
N ALA A 3 45.78 5.98 -27.22
CA ALA A 3 45.05 6.33 -26.01
C ALA A 3 43.70 5.62 -26.06
N VAL A 4 43.48 4.68 -25.12
CA VAL A 4 42.18 4.05 -24.90
C VAL A 4 41.47 4.91 -23.87
N THR A 5 40.55 5.75 -24.31
CA THR A 5 39.67 6.51 -23.43
C THR A 5 38.58 5.57 -22.95
N ALA A 6 38.70 5.08 -21.71
CA ALA A 6 37.66 4.32 -21.06
C ALA A 6 36.50 5.27 -20.70
N LEU A 7 35.38 5.14 -21.41
CA LEU A 7 34.14 5.83 -21.10
C LEU A 7 33.47 5.08 -19.94
N LEU A 8 33.67 5.56 -18.71
CA LEU A 8 32.92 5.08 -17.55
C LEU A 8 31.46 5.51 -17.72
N LEU A 9 30.60 4.58 -18.12
CA LEU A 9 29.16 4.67 -17.98
C LEU A 9 28.84 4.61 -16.47
N LEU A 10 28.74 5.78 -15.84
CA LEU A 10 28.07 5.94 -14.55
C LEU A 10 26.58 5.67 -14.79
N SER A 11 26.17 4.41 -14.68
CA SER A 11 24.76 4.05 -14.55
C SER A 11 24.27 4.62 -13.22
N MET A 12 23.68 5.82 -13.27
CA MET A 12 22.89 6.34 -12.17
C MET A 12 21.69 5.41 -12.04
N GLY A 13 21.74 4.51 -11.07
CA GLY A 13 20.55 3.81 -10.62
C GLY A 13 19.60 4.86 -10.09
N LEU A 14 18.56 5.18 -10.86
CA LEU A 14 17.36 5.78 -10.31
C LEU A 14 16.78 4.74 -9.36
N PHE A 15 17.12 4.85 -8.08
CA PHE A 15 16.33 4.21 -7.05
C PHE A 15 14.99 4.92 -7.07
N ALA A 16 13.97 4.27 -7.64
CA ALA A 16 12.61 4.58 -7.26
C ALA A 16 12.56 4.37 -5.74
N GLU A 17 12.35 5.45 -4.98
CA GLU A 17 12.06 5.34 -3.56
C GLU A 17 10.82 4.44 -3.43
N ASP A 18 10.92 3.40 -2.62
CA ASP A 18 9.80 2.50 -2.38
C ASP A 18 8.68 3.30 -1.70
N GLY A 19 7.43 3.19 -2.18
CA GLY A 19 6.26 3.84 -1.57
C GLY A 19 5.92 3.38 -0.14
N LEU A 20 6.83 2.64 0.48
CA LEU A 20 6.81 2.18 1.87
C LEU A 20 7.90 2.93 2.64
N HIS A 21 7.64 4.19 2.99
CA HIS A 21 8.52 4.90 3.93
C HIS A 21 8.50 4.18 5.28
N LYS A 22 9.56 3.42 5.58
CA LYS A 22 9.80 2.89 6.92
C LYS A 22 9.99 4.06 7.88
N TYR A 23 9.22 4.10 8.97
CA TYR A 23 9.60 4.93 10.11
C TYR A 23 10.95 4.46 10.66
N GLN A 24 11.82 5.42 10.99
CA GLN A 24 13.15 5.21 11.56
C GLN A 24 13.06 4.38 12.85
N ASP A 25 13.91 3.36 12.92
CA ASP A 25 14.37 2.62 14.11
C ASP A 25 13.42 2.62 15.31
N GLY A 26 12.50 1.65 15.33
CA GLY A 26 11.67 1.31 16.48
C GLY A 26 11.07 -0.10 16.31
N GLU A 27 10.76 -0.78 17.41
CA GLU A 27 10.04 -2.06 17.39
C GLU A 27 8.75 -1.88 16.58
N VAL A 28 8.65 -2.57 15.44
CA VAL A 28 7.45 -2.54 14.60
C VAL A 28 6.31 -3.17 15.41
N GLU A 29 5.47 -2.33 16.02
CA GLU A 29 4.30 -2.79 16.75
C GLU A 29 3.36 -3.49 15.75
N VAL A 30 3.29 -4.82 15.85
CA VAL A 30 2.30 -5.64 15.14
C VAL A 30 0.92 -5.18 15.61
N CYS A 31 0.08 -4.72 14.67
CA CYS A 31 -1.28 -4.21 14.83
C CYS A 31 -1.81 -4.12 16.27
N PRO A 32 -2.14 -2.91 16.78
CA PRO A 32 -2.68 -2.74 18.13
C PRO A 32 -3.86 -3.68 18.39
N THR A 33 -3.84 -4.37 19.52
CA THR A 33 -4.81 -5.45 19.80
C THR A 33 -6.26 -4.98 19.95
N SER A 34 -6.48 -3.68 20.16
CA SER A 34 -7.79 -3.08 20.43
C SER A 34 -8.46 -2.45 19.21
N GLU A 35 -7.79 -2.36 18.07
CA GLU A 35 -8.28 -1.59 16.91
C GLU A 35 -8.08 -2.32 15.59
N ALA A 36 -8.90 -1.96 14.59
CA ALA A 36 -8.70 -2.46 13.24
C ALA A 36 -7.40 -1.95 12.63
N CYS A 37 -6.71 -2.85 11.93
CA CYS A 37 -5.39 -2.58 11.39
C CYS A 37 -5.09 -3.44 10.15
N VAL A 38 -4.30 -2.90 9.22
CA VAL A 38 -3.69 -3.61 8.10
C VAL A 38 -2.18 -3.60 8.31
N PHE A 39 -1.58 -4.78 8.41
CA PHE A 39 -0.14 -4.96 8.58
C PHE A 39 0.50 -5.32 7.24
N THR A 40 1.65 -4.71 6.94
CA THR A 40 2.38 -4.94 5.68
C THR A 40 3.76 -5.56 5.89
N GLY A 41 4.06 -6.11 7.08
CA GLY A 41 5.43 -6.53 7.43
C GLY A 41 6.35 -5.39 7.86
N ALA A 42 6.11 -4.18 7.35
CA ALA A 42 6.91 -2.99 7.64
C ALA A 42 6.17 -1.97 8.52
N GLN A 43 4.84 -1.89 8.41
CA GLN A 43 4.03 -0.93 9.15
C GLN A 43 2.64 -1.49 9.48
N SER A 44 2.03 -0.90 10.51
CA SER A 44 0.66 -1.12 10.95
C SER A 44 -0.19 0.10 10.59
N ILE A 45 -1.13 -0.09 9.65
CA ILE A 45 -1.96 0.97 9.09
C ILE A 45 -3.33 0.94 9.77
N GLN A 46 -3.77 2.07 10.30
CA GLN A 46 -5.01 2.22 11.04
C GLN A 46 -5.80 3.44 10.56
N LEU A 47 -7.12 3.42 10.78
CA LEU A 47 -7.97 4.57 10.50
C LEU A 47 -7.69 5.72 11.46
N ILE A 48 -7.53 6.93 10.93
CA ILE A 48 -7.56 8.14 11.74
C ILE A 48 -9.02 8.49 11.99
N LYS A 49 -9.47 8.30 13.23
CA LYS A 49 -10.80 8.70 13.67
C LYS A 49 -10.79 10.20 13.96
N ASP A 50 -11.37 10.99 13.07
CA ASP A 50 -11.67 12.39 13.38
C ASP A 50 -13.15 12.51 13.83
N GLN A 51 -13.48 13.56 14.58
CA GLN A 51 -14.75 13.72 15.31
C GLN A 51 -16.01 13.69 14.42
N TYR A 52 -15.87 13.73 13.09
CA TYR A 52 -16.98 13.83 12.16
C TYR A 52 -16.94 12.86 10.97
N ASN A 53 -15.85 12.11 10.70
CA ASN A 53 -15.73 11.13 9.60
C ASN A 53 -14.46 10.25 9.73
N PHE A 54 -14.39 9.15 8.98
CA PHE A 54 -13.12 8.46 8.68
C PHE A 54 -12.26 9.39 7.81
N GLY A 55 -11.29 10.08 8.41
CA GLY A 55 -10.55 11.17 7.77
C GLY A 55 -9.35 10.72 6.92
N GLY A 56 -8.97 9.44 7.00
CA GLY A 56 -7.80 8.89 6.32
C GLY A 56 -7.20 7.74 7.12
N VAL A 57 -5.94 7.43 6.83
CA VAL A 57 -5.14 6.43 7.55
C VAL A 57 -3.85 7.08 8.06
N ASN A 58 -3.23 6.47 9.07
CA ASN A 58 -1.95 6.92 9.66
C ASN A 58 -0.72 6.63 8.77
N SER A 59 -0.91 6.51 7.46
CA SER A 59 0.13 6.15 6.49
C SER A 59 -0.13 6.89 5.19
N ASP A 60 0.93 7.35 4.54
CA ASP A 60 0.86 7.95 3.20
C ASP A 60 0.91 6.89 2.08
N SER A 61 1.05 5.60 2.43
CA SER A 61 1.12 4.53 1.43
C SER A 61 -0.16 4.44 0.59
N ALA A 62 0.03 4.11 -0.68
CA ALA A 62 -1.06 3.90 -1.61
C ALA A 62 -1.65 2.48 -1.49
N LEU A 63 -2.87 2.27 -2.00
CA LEU A 63 -3.49 0.95 -2.04
C LEU A 63 -2.60 -0.06 -2.77
N THR A 64 -2.06 0.32 -3.93
CA THR A 64 -1.23 -0.54 -4.77
C THR A 64 0.05 -0.99 -4.07
N ASP A 65 0.70 -0.12 -3.29
CA ASP A 65 1.88 -0.46 -2.49
C ASP A 65 1.56 -1.50 -1.42
N VAL A 66 0.47 -1.27 -0.69
CA VAL A 66 0.02 -2.16 0.39
C VAL A 66 -0.32 -3.54 -0.16
N MET A 67 -0.99 -3.60 -1.31
CA MET A 67 -1.38 -4.87 -1.95
C MET A 67 -0.21 -5.70 -2.46
N ASN A 68 0.91 -5.06 -2.80
CA ASN A 68 2.12 -5.75 -3.21
C ASN A 68 2.98 -6.23 -2.02
N SER A 69 2.59 -5.92 -0.78
CA SER A 69 3.33 -6.39 0.38
C SER A 69 3.19 -7.90 0.60
N LYS A 70 4.33 -8.56 0.85
CA LYS A 70 4.43 -10.01 1.07
C LYS A 70 3.78 -10.47 2.37
N ASP A 71 3.80 -9.62 3.39
CA ASP A 71 3.32 -9.94 4.74
C ASP A 71 1.96 -9.29 5.03
N LEU A 72 1.21 -8.96 3.96
CA LEU A 72 -0.08 -8.30 4.06
C LEU A 72 -1.09 -9.15 4.83
N CYS A 73 -1.57 -8.62 5.96
CA CYS A 73 -2.65 -9.20 6.72
C CYS A 73 -3.48 -8.14 7.44
N TYR A 74 -4.62 -8.52 8.01
CA TYR A 74 -5.48 -7.59 8.77
C TYR A 74 -5.93 -8.12 10.13
N VAL A 75 -6.26 -7.18 11.02
CA VAL A 75 -6.91 -7.40 12.32
C VAL A 75 -8.12 -6.46 12.42
N GLY A 76 -9.18 -6.90 13.09
CA GLY A 76 -10.35 -6.05 13.42
C GLY A 76 -11.63 -6.37 12.66
N GLU A 77 -12.65 -5.53 12.88
CA GLU A 77 -13.98 -5.69 12.29
C GLU A 77 -14.00 -5.29 10.81
N PHE A 78 -14.82 -6.01 10.04
CA PHE A 78 -14.84 -5.89 8.57
C PHE A 78 -15.05 -4.45 8.09
N ASN A 79 -15.97 -3.71 8.70
CA ASN A 79 -16.30 -2.34 8.25
C ASN A 79 -15.13 -1.37 8.46
N GLU A 80 -14.39 -1.52 9.56
CA GLU A 80 -13.22 -0.69 9.86
C GLU A 80 -12.06 -1.06 8.93
N VAL A 81 -11.79 -2.35 8.75
CA VAL A 81 -10.75 -2.84 7.82
C VAL A 81 -11.06 -2.42 6.38
N ALA A 82 -12.31 -2.52 5.95
CA ALA A 82 -12.75 -2.02 4.65
C ALA A 82 -12.59 -0.50 4.53
N GLY A 83 -12.77 0.24 5.63
CA GLY A 83 -12.45 1.66 5.71
C GLY A 83 -10.98 1.95 5.45
N ILE A 84 -10.06 1.15 6.02
CA ILE A 84 -8.61 1.30 5.80
C ILE A 84 -8.27 1.20 4.32
N PHE A 85 -8.72 0.14 3.63
CA PHE A 85 -8.44 -0.03 2.20
C PHE A 85 -9.05 1.07 1.32
N LYS A 86 -10.24 1.57 1.69
CA LYS A 86 -10.85 2.71 0.99
C LYS A 86 -10.07 4.01 1.19
N ALA A 87 -9.55 4.24 2.39
CA ALA A 87 -8.70 5.39 2.66
C ALA A 87 -7.36 5.30 1.91
N LEU A 88 -6.73 4.11 1.88
CA LEU A 88 -5.53 3.85 1.08
C LEU A 88 -5.72 4.10 -0.42
N ALA A 89 -6.91 3.79 -0.95
CA ALA A 89 -7.24 4.14 -2.33
C ALA A 89 -7.31 5.66 -2.56
N GLY A 90 -7.65 6.44 -1.53
CA GLY A 90 -7.61 7.90 -1.57
C GLY A 90 -6.20 8.49 -1.49
N ASN A 91 -5.22 7.72 -1.02
CA ASN A 91 -3.80 8.13 -1.00
C ASN A 91 -3.12 8.02 -2.37
N GLU A 92 -3.82 7.49 -3.39
CA GLU A 92 -3.34 7.40 -4.77
C GLU A 92 -3.32 8.80 -5.42
N ASN A 93 -2.39 9.65 -4.98
CA ASN A 93 -2.08 10.94 -5.58
C ASN A 93 -1.10 10.72 -6.73
N PHE A 94 -1.55 10.19 -7.87
CA PHE A 94 -0.65 9.88 -9.01
C PHE A 94 0.63 9.16 -8.51
N SER A 95 0.46 8.06 -7.77
CA SER A 95 1.58 7.33 -7.15
C SER A 95 2.60 6.92 -8.22
N PHE A 96 3.88 7.27 -8.03
CA PHE A 96 5.00 6.97 -8.94
C PHE A 96 5.51 5.52 -8.76
N PHE A 97 4.63 4.52 -8.72
CA PHE A 97 5.11 3.14 -8.59
C PHE A 97 5.79 2.67 -9.87
N GLY A 98 7.08 2.32 -9.79
CA GLY A 98 7.88 1.98 -10.97
C GLY A 98 8.04 3.12 -11.99
N GLY A 99 7.85 4.38 -11.55
CA GLY A 99 7.96 5.57 -12.40
C GLY A 99 6.71 5.91 -13.24
N ALA A 100 5.59 5.19 -13.07
CA ALA A 100 4.30 5.57 -13.66
C ALA A 100 3.42 6.19 -12.60
N HIS A 101 2.54 7.11 -13.00
CA HIS A 101 1.44 7.52 -12.16
C HIS A 101 0.31 6.49 -12.20
N SER A 102 -0.41 6.37 -11.08
CA SER A 102 -1.65 5.61 -11.02
C SER A 102 -2.74 6.26 -10.15
N ALA A 103 -3.98 5.86 -10.40
CA ALA A 103 -5.17 6.30 -9.67
C ALA A 103 -6.20 5.16 -9.56
N VAL A 104 -6.90 5.08 -8.42
CA VAL A 104 -8.01 4.15 -8.22
C VAL A 104 -9.31 4.78 -8.70
N GLU A 105 -9.94 4.21 -9.72
CA GLU A 105 -11.25 4.69 -10.21
C GLU A 105 -12.41 4.16 -9.37
N HIS A 106 -12.32 2.87 -9.01
CA HIS A 106 -13.34 2.17 -8.24
C HIS A 106 -12.68 1.20 -7.26
N ILE A 107 -13.24 1.10 -6.06
CA ILE A 107 -12.82 0.11 -5.06
C ILE A 107 -14.03 -0.61 -4.44
N GLY A 108 -13.89 -1.92 -4.29
CA GLY A 108 -14.78 -2.78 -3.52
C GLY A 108 -13.99 -3.59 -2.50
N VAL A 109 -14.55 -3.73 -1.30
CA VAL A 109 -14.02 -4.63 -0.26
C VAL A 109 -15.15 -5.56 0.14
N VAL A 110 -14.92 -6.86 0.03
CA VAL A 110 -15.94 -7.90 0.19
C VAL A 110 -15.52 -8.91 1.26
N LYS A 111 -16.41 -9.20 2.20
CA LYS A 111 -16.22 -10.29 3.15
C LYS A 111 -16.63 -11.61 2.50
N GLU A 112 -15.68 -12.37 2.01
CA GLU A 112 -15.95 -13.69 1.40
C GLU A 112 -15.93 -14.83 2.42
N SER A 113 -15.11 -14.72 3.48
CA SER A 113 -15.04 -15.74 4.53
C SER A 113 -14.79 -15.14 5.91
N LYS A 114 -14.68 -16.02 6.92
CA LYS A 114 -14.28 -15.63 8.27
C LYS A 114 -12.80 -15.27 8.38
N ASP A 115 -11.98 -15.72 7.43
CA ASP A 115 -10.51 -15.71 7.53
C ASP A 115 -9.85 -14.79 6.50
N TYR A 116 -10.59 -14.34 5.49
CA TYR A 116 -10.10 -13.40 4.50
C TYR A 116 -11.21 -12.50 3.96
N ILE A 117 -10.78 -11.33 3.50
CA ILE A 117 -11.57 -10.42 2.69
C ILE A 117 -10.98 -10.39 1.28
N ARG A 118 -11.78 -9.98 0.31
CA ARG A 118 -11.33 -9.68 -1.03
C ARG A 118 -11.34 -8.18 -1.25
N VAL A 119 -10.25 -7.63 -1.77
CA VAL A 119 -10.18 -6.25 -2.22
C VAL A 119 -10.11 -6.26 -3.74
N VAL A 120 -11.03 -5.54 -4.36
CA VAL A 120 -11.09 -5.36 -5.81
C VAL A 120 -10.99 -3.88 -6.13
N ALA A 121 -10.20 -3.53 -7.13
CA ALA A 121 -10.11 -2.14 -7.58
C ALA A 121 -9.84 -2.04 -9.08
N ARG A 122 -10.34 -0.98 -9.71
CA ARG A 122 -9.97 -0.59 -11.08
C ARG A 122 -8.87 0.46 -10.96
N ILE A 123 -7.69 0.15 -11.50
CA ILE A 123 -6.53 1.04 -11.47
C ILE A 123 -6.30 1.58 -12.88
N ARG A 124 -6.22 2.91 -12.98
CA ARG A 124 -5.74 3.61 -14.16
C ARG A 124 -4.26 3.92 -13.97
N SER A 125 -3.43 3.61 -14.96
CA SER A 125 -1.98 3.82 -14.86
C SER A 125 -1.39 4.26 -16.20
N ASP A 126 -0.27 4.98 -16.15
CA ASP A 126 0.48 5.35 -17.35
C ASP A 126 0.96 4.13 -18.16
N TYR A 127 1.11 2.97 -17.52
CA TYR A 127 1.48 1.71 -18.17
C TYR A 127 0.28 0.88 -18.65
N GLY A 128 -0.93 1.42 -18.55
CA GLY A 128 -2.18 0.78 -18.94
C GLY A 128 -3.03 0.37 -17.76
N ASP A 129 -4.33 0.42 -17.96
CA ASP A 129 -5.30 0.13 -16.92
C ASP A 129 -5.36 -1.35 -16.58
N TYR A 130 -5.58 -1.66 -15.31
CA TYR A 130 -5.69 -3.03 -14.82
C TYR A 130 -6.67 -3.15 -13.65
N ASP A 131 -7.09 -4.39 -13.39
CA ASP A 131 -7.96 -4.71 -12.26
C ASP A 131 -7.16 -5.41 -11.17
N LEU A 132 -7.22 -4.86 -9.96
CA LEU A 132 -6.74 -5.51 -8.75
C LEU A 132 -7.82 -6.44 -8.20
N ASN A 133 -7.44 -7.66 -7.82
CA ASN A 133 -8.37 -8.64 -7.26
C ASN A 133 -7.66 -9.56 -6.27
N GLU A 134 -7.39 -9.03 -5.07
CA GLU A 134 -6.52 -9.69 -4.10
C GLU A 134 -7.28 -10.19 -2.87
N LYS A 135 -6.79 -11.32 -2.33
CA LYS A 135 -7.26 -11.87 -1.06
C LYS A 135 -6.35 -11.38 0.06
N VAL A 136 -6.93 -10.73 1.05
CA VAL A 136 -6.22 -10.27 2.25
C VAL A 136 -6.68 -11.12 3.42
N PHE A 137 -5.75 -11.85 4.03
CA PHE A 137 -6.03 -12.77 5.12
C PHE A 137 -5.94 -12.07 6.48
N LYS A 138 -6.65 -12.61 7.47
CA LYS A 138 -6.42 -12.24 8.86
C LYS A 138 -4.98 -12.55 9.25
N CYS A 139 -4.40 -11.69 10.09
CA CYS A 139 -3.11 -11.99 10.70
C CYS A 139 -3.20 -13.29 11.52
N ARG A 140 -2.12 -14.07 11.50
CA ARG A 140 -2.00 -15.35 12.22
C ARG A 140 -1.38 -15.17 13.58
#